data_AF-R9INL1-F1
#
_entry.id   AF-R9INL1-F1
#
_cell.length_a   1.000
_cell.length_b   1.000
_cell.length_c   1.000
_cell.angle_alpha   90.00
_cell.angle_beta   90.00
_cell.angle_gamma   90.00
#
_symmetry.space_group_name_H-M   'P 1'
#
loop_
_entity.id
_entity.type
_entity.pdbx_description
1 polymer ?
#
loop_
_entity_poly.entity_id
_entity_poly.type
_entity_poly.pdbx_seq_one_letter_code
_entity_poly.pdbx_strand_id
1 'polypeptide(L)'
;MSGLQKKYYARLYRIGKLKKKAYSVTWKYKDEIKKMQKLQAQYQFLVRHDIHSVVDLALVEDNLTDKRKEASAMKSRIYRANSKNKELYDIANEMDELLECENSFRNGDAFFEDEHNRWLLRESRLKELGYSYDEVKALKEHYRSEGAKLKSLEQEASKELKLAESIRKDFVGADGQEVERQQEEVKEQNMEHEKQPR
;
A
#
# COMPACT_ATOMS: atom_id res chain seq x y z
N MET A 1 4.19 -0.29 26.65
CA MET A 1 5.38 -0.78 27.39
C MET A 1 5.10 -2.22 27.81
N SER A 2 5.65 -3.21 27.11
CA SER A 2 5.42 -4.63 27.45
C SER A 2 6.24 -5.05 28.69
N GLY A 3 5.89 -6.21 29.26
CA GLY A 3 6.27 -6.64 30.61
C GLY A 3 7.78 -6.68 30.92
N LEU A 4 8.64 -7.05 29.97
CA LEU A 4 10.09 -7.13 30.19
C LEU A 4 10.73 -5.74 30.23
N GLN A 5 10.33 -4.85 29.31
CA GLN A 5 10.78 -3.45 29.28
C GLN A 5 10.43 -2.75 30.60
N LYS A 6 9.20 -2.93 31.10
CA LYS A 6 8.75 -2.35 32.37
C LYS A 6 9.58 -2.86 33.57
N LYS A 7 9.87 -4.17 33.62
CA LYS A 7 10.70 -4.78 34.68
C LYS A 7 12.15 -4.30 34.63
N TYR A 8 12.73 -4.18 33.43
CA TYR A 8 14.10 -3.71 33.22
C TYR A 8 14.28 -2.25 33.65
N TYR A 9 13.40 -1.35 33.20
CA TYR A 9 13.45 0.06 33.61
C TYR A 9 13.19 0.25 35.11
N ALA A 10 12.29 -0.54 35.72
CA ALA A 10 12.08 -0.51 37.17
C ALA A 10 13.33 -0.95 37.97
N ARG A 11 14.06 -1.97 37.49
CA ARG A 11 15.33 -2.41 38.08
C ARG A 11 16.39 -1.31 37.98
N LEU A 12 16.53 -0.66 36.83
CA LEU A 12 17.47 0.45 36.63
C LEU A 12 17.16 1.65 37.54
N TYR A 13 15.88 1.92 37.80
CA TYR A 13 15.42 2.98 38.70
C TYR A 13 15.74 2.65 40.17
N ARG A 14 15.52 1.38 40.59
CA ARG A 14 15.88 0.91 41.96
C ARG A 14 17.38 0.95 42.23
N ILE A 15 18.21 0.63 41.24
CA ILE A 15 19.69 0.62 41.37
C ILE A 15 20.26 2.05 41.21
N GLY A 16 19.42 3.07 41.00
CA GLY A 16 19.84 4.48 40.89
C GLY A 16 20.59 4.82 39.60
N LYS A 17 20.73 3.87 38.66
CA LYS A 17 21.37 4.10 37.35
C LYS A 17 20.51 4.94 36.41
N LEU A 18 19.22 5.11 36.70
CA LEU A 18 18.31 5.98 35.97
C LEU A 18 17.79 7.09 36.91
N LYS A 19 18.20 8.34 36.66
CA LYS A 19 17.62 9.50 37.35
C LYS A 19 16.18 9.71 36.88
N LYS A 20 15.30 10.20 37.77
CA LYS A 20 13.94 10.64 37.41
C LYS A 20 14.08 11.79 36.41
N LYS A 21 13.97 11.50 35.11
CA LYS A 21 13.67 12.55 34.13
C LYS A 21 12.30 13.11 34.51
N ALA A 22 12.12 14.43 34.41
CA ALA A 22 10.77 14.99 34.49
C ALA A 22 9.88 14.20 33.53
N TYR A 23 8.71 13.74 33.99
CA TYR A 23 7.78 13.02 33.13
C TYR A 23 7.59 13.82 31.84
N SER A 24 7.68 13.14 30.68
CA SER A 24 7.50 13.82 29.40
C SER A 24 6.14 14.49 29.40
N VAL A 25 6.13 15.83 29.30
CA VAL A 25 4.91 16.65 29.29
C VAL A 25 4.15 16.49 27.96
N THR A 26 4.66 15.66 27.05
CA THR A 26 4.10 15.30 25.74
C THR A 26 2.61 14.94 25.79
N TRP A 27 2.11 14.36 26.90
CA TRP A 27 0.69 14.08 27.07
C TRP A 27 -0.18 15.34 27.15
N LYS A 28 0.34 16.46 27.71
CA LYS A 28 -0.36 17.75 27.77
C LYS A 28 -0.48 18.39 26.39
N TYR A 29 0.56 18.23 25.56
CA TYR A 29 0.62 18.80 24.20
C TYR A 29 0.19 17.83 23.12
N LYS A 30 -0.44 16.70 23.47
CA LYS A 30 -0.75 15.62 22.53
C LYS A 30 -1.59 16.11 21.34
N ASP A 31 -2.58 16.96 21.60
CA ASP A 31 -3.48 17.46 20.55
C ASP A 31 -2.84 18.59 19.73
N GLU A 32 -2.02 19.43 20.34
CA GLU A 32 -1.22 20.44 19.64
C GLU A 32 -0.19 19.80 18.71
N ILE A 33 0.47 18.73 19.16
CA ILE A 33 1.41 17.93 18.33
C ILE A 33 0.68 17.34 17.13
N LYS A 34 -0.52 16.77 17.32
CA LYS A 34 -1.33 16.27 16.20
C LYS A 34 -1.74 17.39 15.24
N LYS A 35 -2.13 18.56 15.76
CA LYS A 35 -2.49 19.72 14.94
C LYS A 35 -1.30 20.20 14.11
N MET A 36 -0.12 20.28 14.73
CA MET A 36 1.12 20.62 14.04
C MET A 36 1.46 19.60 12.95
N GLN A 37 1.36 18.30 13.24
CA GLN A 37 1.60 17.24 12.26
C GLN A 37 0.61 17.33 11.07
N LYS A 38 -0.66 17.65 11.33
CA LYS A 38 -1.67 17.88 10.29
C LYS A 38 -1.27 19.06 9.40
N LEU A 39 -0.99 20.22 9.99
CA LEU A 39 -0.60 21.44 9.26
C LEU A 39 0.68 21.23 8.44
N GLN A 40 1.67 20.53 9.02
CA GLN A 40 2.90 20.19 8.31
C GLN A 40 2.63 19.31 7.10
N ALA A 41 1.78 18.28 7.23
CA ALA A 41 1.43 17.40 6.12
C ALA A 41 0.67 18.15 5.01
N GLN A 42 -0.24 19.05 5.37
CA GLN A 42 -0.97 19.90 4.44
C GLN A 42 -0.02 20.85 3.69
N TYR A 43 0.87 21.53 4.41
CA TYR A 43 1.87 22.41 3.82
C TYR A 43 2.79 21.67 2.84
N GLN A 44 3.33 20.51 3.24
CA GLN A 44 4.18 19.69 2.37
C GLN A 44 3.44 19.21 1.12
N PHE A 45 2.14 18.94 1.22
CA PHE A 45 1.31 18.57 0.08
C PHE A 45 1.17 19.74 -0.91
N LEU A 46 0.85 20.94 -0.42
CA LEU A 46 0.74 22.15 -1.24
C LEU A 46 2.05 22.45 -1.97
N VAL A 47 3.19 22.38 -1.26
CA VAL A 47 4.52 22.61 -1.84
C VAL A 47 4.87 21.55 -2.88
N ARG A 48 4.58 20.28 -2.63
CA ARG A 48 4.93 19.17 -3.55
C ARG A 48 4.19 19.27 -4.89
N HIS A 49 2.94 19.72 -4.84
CA HIS A 49 2.08 19.85 -6.02
C HIS A 49 2.01 21.27 -6.57
N ASP A 50 2.84 22.18 -6.04
CA ASP A 50 2.93 23.59 -6.45
C ASP A 50 1.57 24.33 -6.44
N ILE A 51 0.75 24.06 -5.43
CA ILE A 51 -0.64 24.54 -5.35
C ILE A 51 -0.67 25.98 -4.83
N HIS A 52 -1.20 26.90 -5.64
CA HIS A 52 -1.28 28.33 -5.32
C HIS A 52 -2.73 28.81 -5.16
N SER A 53 -3.69 28.07 -5.70
CA SER A 53 -5.12 28.40 -5.70
C SER A 53 -6.01 27.20 -5.40
N VAL A 54 -7.30 27.46 -5.15
CA VAL A 54 -8.32 26.39 -5.00
C VAL A 54 -8.54 25.63 -6.32
N VAL A 55 -8.34 26.30 -7.45
CA VAL A 55 -8.43 25.66 -8.79
C VAL A 55 -7.31 24.64 -8.95
N ASP A 56 -6.08 24.99 -8.57
CA ASP A 56 -4.94 24.07 -8.62
C ASP A 56 -5.18 22.86 -7.71
N LEU A 57 -5.79 23.08 -6.53
CA LEU A 57 -6.17 21.99 -5.62
C LEU A 57 -7.17 21.03 -6.27
N ALA A 58 -8.19 21.55 -6.95
CA ALA A 58 -9.19 20.73 -7.66
C ALA A 58 -8.56 19.92 -8.80
N LEU A 59 -7.67 20.54 -9.60
CA LEU A 59 -6.94 19.84 -10.66
C LEU A 59 -6.07 18.71 -10.13
N VAL A 60 -5.39 18.93 -8.99
CA VAL A 60 -4.60 17.89 -8.33
C VAL A 60 -5.50 16.77 -7.77
N GLU A 61 -6.66 17.10 -7.21
CA GLU A 61 -7.65 16.10 -6.74
C GLU A 61 -8.15 15.21 -7.89
N ASP A 62 -8.45 15.78 -9.05
CA ASP A 62 -8.86 15.01 -10.24
C ASP A 62 -7.74 14.08 -10.71
N ASN A 63 -6.51 14.60 -10.84
CA ASN A 63 -5.34 13.82 -11.21
C ASN A 63 -5.06 12.66 -10.23
N LEU A 64 -5.19 12.89 -8.92
CA LEU A 64 -5.01 11.86 -7.90
C LEU A 64 -6.14 10.83 -7.93
N THR A 65 -7.36 11.27 -8.23
CA THR A 65 -8.52 10.39 -8.39
C THR A 65 -8.32 9.45 -9.57
N ASP A 66 -7.81 9.95 -10.69
CA ASP A 66 -7.53 9.15 -11.88
C ASP A 66 -6.38 8.19 -11.66
N LYS A 67 -5.27 8.63 -11.03
CA LYS A 67 -4.18 7.73 -10.62
C LYS A 67 -4.67 6.60 -9.72
N ARG A 68 -5.56 6.90 -8.77
CA ARG A 68 -6.16 5.88 -7.88
C ARG A 68 -7.02 4.89 -8.67
N LYS A 69 -7.87 5.39 -9.58
CA LYS A 69 -8.72 4.54 -10.43
C LYS A 69 -7.88 3.65 -11.34
N GLU A 70 -6.84 4.20 -11.97
CA GLU A 70 -5.91 3.48 -12.83
C GLU A 70 -5.18 2.37 -12.05
N ALA A 71 -4.60 2.70 -10.89
CA ALA A 71 -3.96 1.71 -10.02
C ALA A 71 -4.93 0.60 -9.61
N SER A 72 -6.18 0.94 -9.27
CA SER A 72 -7.21 -0.04 -8.90
C SER A 72 -7.62 -0.93 -10.09
N ALA A 73 -7.74 -0.35 -11.28
CA ALA A 73 -8.05 -1.08 -12.52
C ALA A 73 -6.91 -2.03 -12.92
N MET A 74 -5.66 -1.55 -12.89
CA MET A 74 -4.47 -2.39 -13.12
C MET A 74 -4.40 -3.52 -12.10
N LYS A 75 -4.60 -3.23 -10.81
CA LYS A 75 -4.60 -4.22 -9.74
C LYS A 75 -5.64 -5.30 -9.97
N SER A 76 -6.83 -4.90 -10.40
CA SER A 76 -7.92 -5.82 -10.74
C SER A 76 -7.58 -6.69 -11.96
N ARG A 77 -6.91 -6.13 -12.98
CA ARG A 77 -6.40 -6.90 -14.13
C ARG A 77 -5.36 -7.93 -13.70
N ILE A 78 -4.40 -7.53 -12.87
CA ILE A 78 -3.36 -8.42 -12.34
C ILE A 78 -3.98 -9.56 -11.52
N TYR A 79 -4.95 -9.28 -10.65
CA TYR A 79 -5.62 -10.34 -9.89
C TYR A 79 -6.40 -11.32 -10.77
N ARG A 80 -7.09 -10.84 -11.81
CA ARG A 80 -7.78 -11.70 -12.78
C ARG A 80 -6.82 -12.53 -13.62
N ALA A 81 -5.65 -11.99 -13.96
CA ALA A 81 -4.60 -12.74 -14.65
C ALA A 81 -4.02 -13.81 -13.72
N ASN A 82 -3.68 -13.43 -12.49
CA ASN A 82 -3.11 -14.32 -11.48
C ASN A 82 -4.06 -15.47 -11.09
N SER A 83 -5.37 -15.23 -11.04
CA SER A 83 -6.36 -16.26 -10.69
C SER A 83 -6.43 -17.40 -11.70
N LYS A 84 -6.00 -17.18 -12.95
CA LYS A 84 -5.94 -18.23 -13.98
C LYS A 84 -4.84 -19.25 -13.70
N ASN A 85 -3.81 -18.87 -12.94
CA ASN A 85 -2.66 -19.72 -12.62
C ASN A 85 -2.91 -20.60 -11.38
N LYS A 86 -4.16 -20.72 -10.93
CA LYS A 86 -4.50 -21.46 -9.70
C LYS A 86 -4.02 -22.91 -9.75
N GLU A 87 -4.28 -23.63 -10.85
CA GLU A 87 -3.84 -25.03 -11.01
C GLU A 87 -2.32 -25.17 -10.89
N LEU A 88 -1.56 -24.25 -11.50
CA LEU A 88 -0.09 -24.24 -11.39
C LEU A 88 0.35 -24.06 -9.93
N TYR A 89 -0.30 -23.15 -9.21
CA TYR A 89 0.04 -22.91 -7.81
C TYR A 89 -0.35 -24.07 -6.90
N ASP A 90 -1.48 -24.72 -7.16
CA ASP A 90 -1.91 -25.89 -6.39
C ASP A 90 -0.87 -27.02 -6.56
N ILE A 91 -0.44 -27.33 -7.79
CA ILE A 91 0.61 -28.31 -8.04
C ILE A 91 1.95 -27.91 -7.39
N ALA A 92 2.36 -26.64 -7.53
CA ALA A 92 3.61 -26.16 -6.92
C ALA A 92 3.57 -26.20 -5.38
N ASN A 93 2.41 -25.98 -4.75
CA ASN A 93 2.25 -26.12 -3.31
C ASN A 93 2.35 -27.59 -2.87
N GLU A 94 1.75 -28.52 -3.62
CA GLU A 94 1.93 -29.96 -3.37
C GLU A 94 3.40 -30.38 -3.52
N MET A 95 4.11 -29.82 -4.50
CA MET A 95 5.56 -30.03 -4.63
C MET A 95 6.34 -29.39 -3.45
N ASP A 96 5.97 -28.19 -2.97
CA ASP A 96 6.58 -27.59 -1.79
C ASP A 96 6.51 -28.51 -0.56
N GLU A 97 5.42 -29.24 -0.36
CA GLU A 97 5.26 -30.22 0.73
C GLU A 97 6.18 -31.44 0.57
N LEU A 98 6.45 -31.86 -0.67
CA LEU A 98 7.32 -33.00 -0.99
C LEU A 98 8.81 -32.63 -1.07
N LEU A 99 9.14 -31.33 -1.07
CA LEU A 99 10.49 -30.84 -1.36
C LEU A 99 11.55 -31.37 -0.39
N GLU A 100 11.24 -31.46 0.91
CA GLU A 100 12.16 -31.99 1.92
C GLU A 100 12.42 -33.49 1.72
N CYS A 101 11.38 -34.25 1.36
CA CYS A 101 11.48 -35.68 1.05
C CYS A 101 12.28 -35.91 -0.23
N GLU A 102 12.02 -35.12 -1.28
CA GLU A 102 12.74 -35.16 -2.55
C GLU A 102 14.24 -34.89 -2.37
N ASN A 103 14.58 -33.87 -1.57
CA ASN A 103 15.97 -33.58 -1.25
C ASN A 103 16.63 -34.73 -0.48
N SER A 104 15.91 -35.37 0.45
CA SER A 104 16.43 -36.50 1.22
C SER A 104 16.66 -37.73 0.34
N PHE A 105 15.72 -38.04 -0.55
CA PHE A 105 15.87 -39.11 -1.54
C PHE A 105 17.06 -38.87 -2.47
N ARG A 106 17.20 -37.65 -3.01
CA ARG A 106 18.35 -37.26 -3.86
C ARG A 106 19.69 -37.38 -3.14
N ASN A 107 19.71 -37.22 -1.81
CA ASN A 107 20.90 -37.42 -0.98
C ASN A 107 21.20 -38.91 -0.70
N GLY A 108 20.40 -39.84 -1.24
CA GLY A 108 20.61 -41.28 -1.15
C GLY A 108 19.71 -42.01 -0.15
N ASP A 109 18.72 -41.33 0.44
CA ASP A 109 17.77 -41.97 1.36
C ASP A 109 16.63 -42.66 0.59
N ALA A 110 16.74 -43.98 0.43
CA ALA A 110 15.74 -44.78 -0.26
C ALA A 110 14.38 -44.86 0.47
N PHE A 111 14.28 -44.39 1.72
CA PHE A 111 13.00 -44.38 2.46
C PHE A 111 11.91 -43.56 1.75
N PHE A 112 12.30 -42.49 1.04
CA PHE A 112 11.39 -41.53 0.41
C PHE A 112 11.11 -41.82 -1.08
N GLU A 113 11.23 -43.09 -1.51
CA GLU A 113 11.02 -43.47 -2.92
C GLU A 113 9.59 -43.20 -3.41
N ASP A 114 8.57 -43.39 -2.57
CA ASP A 114 7.17 -43.11 -2.93
C ASP A 114 6.95 -41.60 -3.13
N GLU A 115 7.50 -40.76 -2.23
CA GLU A 115 7.45 -39.31 -2.32
C GLU A 115 8.17 -38.79 -3.56
N HIS A 116 9.31 -39.40 -3.93
CA HIS A 116 10.03 -39.09 -5.17
C HIS A 116 9.17 -39.38 -6.41
N ASN A 117 8.48 -40.53 -6.46
CA ASN A 117 7.59 -40.86 -7.56
C ASN A 117 6.41 -39.87 -7.66
N ARG A 118 5.86 -39.43 -6.52
CA ARG A 118 4.84 -38.37 -6.49
C ARG A 118 5.39 -37.05 -7.01
N TRP A 119 6.61 -36.67 -6.62
CA TRP A 119 7.29 -35.48 -7.14
C TRP A 119 7.42 -35.53 -8.67
N LEU A 120 7.92 -36.63 -9.23
CA LEU A 120 8.07 -36.80 -10.68
C LEU A 120 6.74 -36.71 -11.44
N LEU A 121 5.66 -37.24 -10.86
CA LEU A 121 4.32 -37.11 -11.43
C LEU A 121 3.87 -35.64 -11.49
N ARG A 122 4.11 -34.86 -10.43
CA ARG A 122 3.79 -33.42 -10.40
C ARG A 122 4.67 -32.61 -11.34
N GLU A 123 5.96 -32.93 -11.41
CA GLU A 123 6.88 -32.30 -12.35
C GLU A 123 6.48 -32.57 -13.80
N SER A 124 6.08 -33.81 -14.12
CA SER A 124 5.57 -34.18 -15.44
C SER A 124 4.28 -33.42 -15.76
N ARG A 125 3.38 -33.29 -14.79
CA ARG A 125 2.14 -32.52 -14.94
C ARG A 125 2.41 -31.02 -15.19
N LEU A 126 3.39 -30.41 -14.51
CA LEU A 126 3.78 -29.03 -14.80
C LEU A 126 4.38 -28.91 -16.20
N LYS A 127 5.21 -29.87 -16.63
CA LYS A 127 5.77 -29.91 -17.99
C LYS A 127 4.68 -30.02 -19.06
N GLU A 128 3.62 -30.80 -18.84
CA GLU A 128 2.45 -30.84 -19.73
C GLU A 128 1.75 -29.48 -19.85
N LEU A 129 1.69 -28.72 -18.75
CA LEU A 129 1.16 -27.36 -18.71
C LEU A 129 2.14 -26.32 -19.27
N GLY A 130 3.36 -26.73 -19.64
CA GLY A 130 4.39 -25.89 -20.24
C GLY A 130 5.22 -25.08 -19.24
N TYR A 131 5.27 -25.50 -17.96
CA TYR A 131 6.01 -24.80 -16.91
C TYR A 131 6.96 -25.75 -16.15
N SER A 132 8.05 -25.18 -15.66
CA SER A 132 8.88 -25.76 -14.60
C SER A 132 8.40 -25.31 -13.21
N TYR A 133 8.70 -26.09 -12.19
CA TYR A 133 8.44 -25.74 -10.78
C TYR A 133 9.03 -24.37 -10.40
N ASP A 134 10.28 -24.09 -10.82
CA ASP A 134 10.94 -22.81 -10.53
C ASP A 134 10.27 -21.64 -11.26
N GLU A 135 9.78 -21.87 -12.49
CA GLU A 135 9.04 -20.86 -13.26
C GLU A 135 7.71 -20.53 -12.61
N VAL A 136 6.99 -21.53 -12.08
CA VAL A 136 5.75 -21.29 -11.33
C VAL A 136 6.01 -20.49 -10.04
N LYS A 137 7.11 -20.78 -9.33
CA LYS A 137 7.52 -19.98 -8.16
C LYS A 137 7.84 -18.55 -8.54
N ALA A 138 8.61 -18.34 -9.61
CA ALA A 138 8.93 -17.02 -10.12
C ALA A 138 7.66 -16.25 -10.56
N LEU A 139 6.73 -16.94 -11.22
CA LEU A 139 5.43 -16.39 -11.64
C LEU A 139 4.60 -15.93 -10.43
N LYS A 140 4.51 -16.76 -9.39
CA LYS A 140 3.79 -16.46 -8.14
C LYS A 140 4.37 -15.23 -7.46
N GLU A 141 5.69 -15.12 -7.38
CA GLU A 141 6.36 -13.96 -6.78
C GLU A 141 6.23 -12.70 -7.65
N HIS A 142 6.29 -12.84 -8.97
CA HIS A 142 6.03 -11.73 -9.90
C HIS A 142 4.63 -11.13 -9.65
N TYR A 143 3.57 -11.93 -9.66
CA TYR A 143 2.21 -11.44 -9.41
C TYR A 143 2.03 -10.87 -8.00
N ARG A 144 2.69 -11.46 -7.00
CA ARG A 144 2.68 -10.95 -5.62
C ARG A 144 3.32 -9.56 -5.54
N SER A 145 4.52 -9.40 -6.11
CA SER A 145 5.28 -8.15 -6.08
C SER A 145 4.58 -7.05 -6.86
N GLU A 146 4.08 -7.34 -8.06
CA GLU A 146 3.29 -6.39 -8.86
C GLU A 146 2.00 -5.97 -8.15
N GLY A 147 1.28 -6.93 -7.57
CA GLY A 147 0.08 -6.64 -6.76
C GLY A 147 0.39 -5.76 -5.54
N ALA A 148 1.54 -5.96 -4.89
CA ALA A 148 1.98 -5.14 -3.76
C ALA A 148 2.35 -3.71 -4.20
N LYS A 149 3.04 -3.54 -5.33
CA LYS A 149 3.36 -2.23 -5.92
C LYS A 149 2.09 -1.43 -6.22
N LEU A 150 1.14 -2.03 -6.94
CA LEU A 150 -0.12 -1.37 -7.29
C LEU A 150 -0.97 -1.01 -6.06
N LYS A 151 -0.98 -1.88 -5.04
CA LYS A 151 -1.61 -1.57 -3.75
C LYS A 151 -0.95 -0.37 -3.06
N SER A 152 0.39 -0.29 -3.11
CA SER A 152 1.13 0.86 -2.56
C SER A 152 0.73 2.16 -3.26
N LEU A 153 0.72 2.16 -4.60
CA LEU A 153 0.32 3.32 -5.41
C LEU A 153 -1.12 3.76 -5.13
N GLU A 154 -2.06 2.81 -5.07
CA GLU A 154 -3.45 3.07 -4.72
C GLU A 154 -3.59 3.68 -3.32
N GLN A 155 -2.84 3.17 -2.35
CA GLN A 155 -2.83 3.69 -0.97
C GLN A 155 -2.20 5.07 -0.87
N GLU A 156 -1.14 5.34 -1.63
CA GLU A 156 -0.46 6.62 -1.67
C GLU A 156 -1.36 7.69 -2.26
N ALA A 157 -1.97 7.43 -3.43
CA ALA A 157 -2.98 8.31 -4.02
C ALA A 157 -4.17 8.54 -3.07
N SER A 158 -4.63 7.50 -2.36
CA SER A 158 -5.73 7.63 -1.39
C SER A 158 -5.35 8.46 -0.16
N LYS A 159 -4.09 8.42 0.30
CA LYS A 159 -3.60 9.26 1.40
C LYS A 159 -3.51 10.72 0.96
N GLU A 160 -3.00 10.95 -0.25
CA GLU A 160 -2.91 12.29 -0.83
C GLU A 160 -4.30 12.90 -1.05
N LEU A 161 -5.27 12.14 -1.55
CA LEU A 161 -6.67 12.60 -1.66
C LEU A 161 -7.25 13.00 -0.31
N LYS A 162 -7.01 12.22 0.75
CA LYS A 162 -7.49 12.59 2.10
C LYS A 162 -6.84 13.87 2.63
N LEU A 163 -5.59 14.14 2.25
CA LEU A 163 -4.92 15.40 2.59
C LEU A 163 -5.54 16.56 1.81
N ALA A 164 -5.78 16.39 0.51
CA ALA A 164 -6.45 17.38 -0.34
C ALA A 164 -7.85 17.71 0.18
N GLU A 165 -8.67 16.69 0.48
CA GLU A 165 -9.99 16.84 1.11
C GLU A 165 -9.92 17.57 2.44
N SER A 166 -8.89 17.30 3.26
CA SER A 166 -8.68 17.98 4.52
C SER A 166 -8.29 19.45 4.32
N ILE A 167 -7.50 19.78 3.30
CA ILE A 167 -7.14 21.17 2.96
C ILE A 167 -8.40 21.90 2.48
N ARG A 168 -9.15 21.30 1.56
CA ARG A 168 -10.41 21.84 1.04
C ARG A 168 -11.40 22.10 2.16
N LYS A 169 -11.56 21.17 3.11
CA LYS A 169 -12.44 21.34 4.27
C LYS A 169 -11.97 22.48 5.18
N ASP A 170 -10.68 22.62 5.40
CA ASP A 170 -10.14 23.70 6.25
C ASP A 170 -10.30 25.07 5.55
N PHE A 171 -10.20 25.14 4.21
CA PHE A 171 -10.47 26.34 3.41
C PHE A 171 -11.96 26.71 3.38
N VAL A 172 -12.84 25.76 3.06
CA VAL A 172 -14.30 25.97 3.01
C VAL A 172 -14.89 26.18 4.42
N GLY A 173 -14.27 25.65 5.47
CA GLY A 173 -14.67 25.87 6.85
C GLY A 173 -14.38 27.28 7.39
N ALA A 174 -13.54 28.08 6.70
CA ALA A 174 -13.23 29.46 7.05
C ALA A 174 -14.06 30.47 6.21
N ASP A 175 -14.21 30.26 4.90
CA ASP A 175 -14.83 31.20 3.95
C ASP A 175 -15.79 30.51 2.94
N GLY A 176 -16.47 29.44 3.37
CA GLY A 176 -17.14 28.47 2.47
C GLY A 176 -18.17 29.02 1.47
N GLN A 177 -18.78 30.17 1.74
CA GLN A 177 -19.72 30.80 0.80
C GLN A 177 -19.01 31.50 -0.38
N GLU A 178 -17.77 31.93 -0.22
CA GLU A 178 -17.06 32.69 -1.26
C GLU A 178 -16.33 31.76 -2.25
N VAL A 179 -15.88 30.60 -1.76
CA VAL A 179 -15.19 29.59 -2.57
C VAL A 179 -16.17 28.80 -3.46
N GLU A 180 -17.39 28.49 -2.98
CA GLU A 180 -18.44 27.87 -3.82
C GLU A 180 -18.86 28.80 -4.97
N ARG A 181 -19.01 30.10 -4.70
CA ARG A 181 -19.32 31.11 -5.73
C ARG A 181 -18.23 31.20 -6.80
N GLN A 182 -16.96 31.21 -6.41
CA GLN A 182 -15.84 31.25 -7.36
C GLN A 182 -15.73 29.96 -8.19
N GLN A 183 -16.07 28.79 -7.62
CA GLN A 183 -16.08 27.53 -8.35
C GLN A 183 -17.23 27.44 -9.37
N GLU A 184 -18.40 28.01 -9.05
CA GLU A 184 -19.53 28.12 -9.98
C GLU A 184 -19.22 29.12 -11.11
N GLU A 185 -18.67 30.28 -10.79
CA GLU A 185 -18.28 31.30 -11.78
C GLU A 185 -17.23 30.79 -12.78
N VAL A 186 -16.20 30.08 -12.31
CA VAL A 186 -15.16 29.51 -13.19
C VAL A 186 -15.72 28.38 -14.05
N LYS A 187 -16.67 27.58 -13.55
CA LYS A 187 -17.36 26.55 -14.34
C LYS A 187 -18.28 27.17 -15.40
N GLU A 188 -19.02 28.22 -15.06
CA GLU A 188 -19.88 28.93 -16.00
C GLU A 188 -19.07 29.62 -17.11
N GLN A 189 -17.98 30.31 -16.77
CA GLN A 189 -17.09 30.96 -17.74
C GLN A 189 -16.46 29.95 -18.71
N ASN A 190 -16.01 28.80 -18.21
CA ASN A 190 -15.46 27.74 -19.06
C ASN A 190 -16.52 27.13 -19.98
N MET A 191 -17.76 26.96 -19.52
CA MET A 191 -18.87 26.47 -20.36
C MET A 191 -19.36 27.51 -21.37
N GLU A 192 -19.28 28.81 -21.08
CA GLU A 192 -19.58 29.87 -22.04
C GLU A 192 -18.51 29.99 -23.12
N HIS A 193 -17.23 29.80 -22.77
CA HIS A 193 -16.12 29.80 -23.73
C HIS A 193 -16.18 28.61 -24.71
N GLU A 194 -16.69 27.44 -24.27
CA GLU A 194 -16.93 26.27 -25.12
C GLU A 194 -18.15 26.42 -26.06
N LYS A 195 -19.08 27.33 -25.77
CA LYS A 195 -20.31 27.53 -26.57
C LYS A 195 -20.17 28.59 -27.66
N GLN A 196 -19.08 29.34 -27.71
CA GLN A 196 -18.84 30.30 -28.79
C GLN A 196 -18.31 29.57 -30.04
N PRO A 197 -19.05 29.56 -31.18
CA PRO A 197 -18.51 29.02 -32.42
C PRO A 197 -17.36 29.91 -32.90
N ARG A 198 -16.31 29.27 -33.43
CA ARG A 198 -15.23 29.94 -34.17
C ARG A 198 -15.76 30.72 -35.37
#